data_AF-A0AAJ8MAD7-F1
#
_entry.id   AF-A0AAJ8MAD7-F1
#
_cell.length_a   1.000
_cell.length_b   1.000
_cell.length_c   1.000
_cell.angle_alpha   90.00
_cell.angle_beta   90.00
_cell.angle_gamma   90.00
#
_symmetry.space_group_name_H-M   'P 1'
#
loop_
_entity.id
_entity.type
_entity.pdbx_description
1 polymer ?
#
loop_
_entity_poly.entity_id
_entity_poly.type
_entity_poly.pdbx_seq_one_letter_code
_entity_poly.pdbx_strand_id
1 'polypeptide(L)'
;MHSERDQAFRESETLKWGAIKRFANRLLIVANAAETLLPFIPDRVRNQSGRHLDPKRATAEDRVRNLLLGGSGGWIAEVKDMDDWVPLDPKELGVPDEMEDKSRDIAEHILKRYYDEDAQYLADFKAGSAAEPNT
;
A
#
# COMPACT_ATOMS: atom_id res chain seq x y z
N MET A 1 30.74 -28.89 -34.46
CA MET A 1 29.44 -28.35 -34.92
C MET A 1 28.28 -28.50 -33.93
N HIS A 2 28.31 -29.44 -32.97
CA HIS A 2 27.30 -29.52 -31.90
C HIS A 2 27.67 -28.68 -30.67
N SER A 3 28.95 -28.67 -30.28
CA SER A 3 29.45 -27.88 -29.15
C SER A 3 29.21 -26.37 -29.26
N GLU A 4 29.38 -25.80 -30.46
CA GLU A 4 29.15 -24.37 -30.72
C GLU A 4 27.66 -24.00 -30.60
N ARG A 5 26.76 -24.91 -30.99
CA ARG A 5 25.31 -24.71 -30.85
C ARG A 5 24.89 -24.77 -29.39
N ASP A 6 25.41 -25.74 -28.64
CA ASP A 6 25.09 -25.89 -27.21
C ASP A 6 25.62 -24.70 -26.40
N GLN A 7 26.81 -24.19 -26.75
CA GLN A 7 27.37 -22.99 -26.13
C GLN A 7 26.55 -21.73 -26.44
N ALA A 8 26.22 -21.50 -27.72
CA ALA A 8 25.39 -20.36 -28.10
C ALA A 8 24.01 -20.41 -27.44
N PHE A 9 23.43 -21.60 -27.30
CA PHE A 9 22.17 -21.79 -26.60
C PHE A 9 22.28 -21.39 -25.11
N ARG A 10 23.30 -21.89 -24.41
CA ARG A 10 23.55 -21.56 -23.00
C ARG A 10 23.73 -20.07 -22.77
N GLU A 11 24.48 -19.40 -23.63
CA GLU A 11 24.70 -17.95 -23.56
C GLU A 11 23.38 -17.18 -23.78
N SER A 12 22.59 -17.60 -24.77
CA SER A 12 21.29 -17.00 -25.06
C SER A 12 20.29 -17.17 -23.89
N GLU A 13 20.24 -18.35 -23.28
CA GLU A 13 19.38 -18.61 -22.13
C GLU A 13 19.83 -17.81 -20.91
N THR A 14 21.13 -17.76 -20.65
CA THR A 14 21.69 -16.98 -19.53
C THR A 14 21.35 -15.49 -19.69
N LEU A 15 21.47 -14.95 -20.90
CA LEU A 15 21.11 -13.56 -21.18
C LEU A 15 19.61 -13.31 -20.98
N LYS A 16 18.76 -14.23 -21.46
CA LYS A 16 17.30 -14.17 -21.29
C LYS A 16 16.91 -14.17 -19.81
N TRP A 17 17.40 -15.15 -19.03
CA TRP A 17 17.11 -15.23 -17.60
C TRP A 17 17.68 -14.05 -16.82
N GLY A 18 18.86 -13.55 -17.19
CA GLY A 18 19.43 -12.33 -16.63
C GLY A 18 18.54 -11.10 -16.89
N ALA A 19 17.94 -10.99 -18.07
CA ALA A 19 16.99 -9.92 -18.39
C ALA A 19 15.70 -10.02 -17.55
N ILE A 20 15.15 -11.23 -17.41
CA ILE A 20 13.96 -11.49 -16.59
C ILE A 20 14.23 -11.11 -15.13
N LYS A 21 15.38 -11.50 -14.56
CA LYS A 21 15.77 -11.14 -13.20
C LYS A 21 15.83 -9.62 -13.00
N ARG A 22 16.45 -8.89 -13.94
CA ARG A 22 16.52 -7.42 -13.89
C ARG A 22 15.13 -6.78 -13.96
N PHE A 23 14.24 -7.31 -14.79
CA PHE A 23 12.86 -6.84 -14.89
C PHE A 23 12.09 -7.07 -13.58
N ALA A 24 12.16 -8.28 -13.02
CA ALA A 24 11.52 -8.61 -11.75
C ALA A 24 11.99 -7.71 -10.61
N ASN A 25 13.30 -7.46 -10.50
CA ASN A 25 13.84 -6.54 -9.50
C ASN A 25 13.29 -5.11 -9.64
N ARG A 26 13.17 -4.62 -10.88
CA ARG A 26 12.58 -3.29 -11.12
C ARG A 26 11.11 -3.26 -10.74
N LEU A 27 10.36 -4.31 -11.06
CA LEU A 27 8.95 -4.41 -10.71
C LEU A 27 8.74 -4.36 -9.20
N LEU A 28 9.56 -5.08 -8.42
CA LEU A 28 9.52 -5.05 -6.96
C LEU A 28 9.81 -3.63 -6.41
N ILE A 29 10.83 -2.96 -6.94
CA ILE A 29 11.16 -1.59 -6.54
C ILE A 29 10.00 -0.64 -6.84
N VAL A 30 9.36 -0.75 -8.01
CA VAL A 30 8.22 0.08 -8.40
C VAL A 30 7.01 -0.17 -7.50
N ALA A 31 6.72 -1.44 -7.18
CA ALA A 31 5.61 -1.79 -6.29
C ALA A 31 5.81 -1.18 -4.89
N ASN A 32 7.00 -1.33 -4.31
CA ASN A 32 7.35 -0.74 -3.02
C ASN A 32 7.32 0.79 -3.06
N ALA A 33 7.79 1.41 -4.15
CA ALA A 33 7.72 2.84 -4.35
C ALA A 33 6.26 3.35 -4.34
N ALA A 34 5.34 2.63 -4.99
CA ALA A 34 3.91 2.96 -4.97
C ALA A 34 3.31 2.83 -3.56
N GLU A 35 3.67 1.77 -2.82
CA GLU A 35 3.21 1.55 -1.45
C GLU A 35 3.61 2.69 -0.52
N THR A 36 4.84 3.18 -0.63
CA THR A 36 5.31 4.33 0.18
C THR A 36 4.56 5.63 -0.09
N LEU A 37 3.85 5.74 -1.22
CA LEU A 37 3.02 6.90 -1.55
C LEU A 37 1.55 6.74 -1.13
N LEU A 38 1.07 5.53 -0.82
CA LEU A 38 -0.32 5.29 -0.44
C LEU A 38 -0.81 6.19 0.71
N PRO A 39 -0.02 6.41 1.79
CA PRO A 39 -0.45 7.28 2.88
C PRO A 39 -0.64 8.74 2.46
N PHE A 40 -0.09 9.15 1.32
CA PHE A 40 -0.14 10.52 0.81
C PHE A 40 -1.18 10.75 -0.29
N ILE A 41 -2.00 9.74 -0.59
CA ILE A 41 -3.08 9.87 -1.57
C ILE A 41 -4.15 10.82 -1.00
N PRO A 42 -4.59 11.83 -1.78
CA PRO A 42 -5.65 12.73 -1.35
C PRO A 42 -6.93 11.95 -1.05
N ASP A 43 -7.40 12.04 0.19
CA ASP A 43 -8.69 11.53 0.64
C ASP A 43 -9.70 12.68 0.62
N ARG A 44 -10.94 12.39 0.23
CA ARG A 44 -12.04 13.38 0.24
C ARG A 44 -12.37 13.89 1.64
N VAL A 45 -12.03 13.12 2.68
CA VAL A 45 -12.31 13.44 4.09
C VAL A 45 -11.13 14.14 4.77
N ARG A 46 -9.89 13.78 4.43
CA ARG A 46 -8.68 14.32 5.05
C ARG A 46 -7.95 15.24 4.08
N ASN A 47 -8.02 16.54 4.33
CA ASN A 47 -7.21 17.53 3.63
C ASN A 47 -5.73 17.26 3.99
N GLN A 48 -5.01 16.60 3.09
CA GLN A 48 -3.64 16.15 3.36
C GLN A 48 -2.68 17.33 3.53
N SER A 49 -1.71 17.17 4.42
CA SER A 49 -0.56 18.08 4.53
C SER A 49 0.14 18.15 3.17
N GLY A 50 0.24 19.36 2.63
CA GLY A 50 1.03 19.62 1.42
C GLY A 50 2.49 19.19 1.65
N ARG A 51 3.25 18.99 0.57
CA ARG A 51 4.68 18.59 0.61
C ARG A 51 5.52 19.41 1.61
N HIS A 52 5.19 20.69 1.78
CA HIS A 52 5.87 21.61 2.71
C HIS A 52 5.56 21.37 4.20
N LEU A 53 4.48 20.66 4.51
CA LEU A 53 3.99 20.41 5.86
C LEU A 53 4.40 19.03 6.40
N ASP A 54 4.79 18.09 5.52
CA ASP A 54 5.27 16.76 5.92
C ASP A 54 6.62 16.40 5.26
N PRO A 55 7.73 16.36 6.02
CA PRO A 55 9.04 15.98 5.49
C PRO A 55 9.11 14.52 5.03
N LYS A 56 8.28 13.61 5.57
CA LYS A 56 8.22 12.20 5.14
C LYS A 56 7.63 12.10 3.73
N ARG A 57 6.60 12.90 3.43
CA ARG A 57 6.04 13.01 2.09
C ARG A 57 7.08 13.51 1.09
N ALA A 58 7.79 14.58 1.41
CA ALA A 58 8.83 15.12 0.54
C ALA A 58 9.91 14.06 0.25
N THR A 59 10.35 13.32 1.26
CA THR A 59 11.34 12.26 1.13
C THR A 59 10.85 11.11 0.24
N ALA A 60 9.60 10.67 0.43
CA ALA A 60 8.99 9.62 -0.41
C ALA A 60 8.89 10.07 -1.87
N GLU A 61 8.34 11.26 -2.11
CA GLU A 61 8.22 11.84 -3.46
C GLU A 61 9.58 12.00 -4.16
N ASP A 62 10.63 12.41 -3.44
CA ASP A 62 11.97 12.57 -4.01
C ASP A 62 12.61 11.23 -4.38
N ARG A 63 12.41 10.18 -3.58
CA ARG A 63 12.85 8.82 -3.93
C ARG A 63 12.11 8.28 -5.15
N VAL A 64 10.80 8.49 -5.23
CA VAL A 64 10.00 8.09 -6.40
C VAL A 64 10.42 8.87 -7.64
N ARG A 65 10.68 10.18 -7.52
CA ARG A 65 11.19 10.99 -8.64
C ARG A 65 12.54 10.48 -9.12
N ASN A 66 13.44 10.12 -8.21
CA ASN A 66 14.73 9.53 -8.58
C ASN A 66 14.56 8.22 -9.37
N LEU A 67 13.61 7.36 -8.95
CA LEU A 67 13.27 6.13 -9.69
C LEU A 67 12.71 6.42 -11.09
N LEU A 68 11.80 7.40 -11.22
CA LEU A 68 11.23 7.80 -12.52
C LEU A 68 12.29 8.37 -13.49
N LEU A 69 13.32 9.01 -12.96
CA LEU A 69 14.46 9.53 -13.73
C LEU A 69 15.50 8.45 -14.08
N GLY A 70 15.21 7.18 -13.81
CA GLY A 70 16.08 6.05 -14.13
C GLY A 70 17.10 5.67 -13.05
N GLY A 71 17.04 6.31 -11.88
CA GLY A 71 17.74 5.88 -10.68
C GLY A 71 17.03 4.71 -9.99
N SER A 72 17.52 4.31 -8.83
CA SER A 72 16.88 3.27 -7.99
C SER A 72 16.01 3.82 -6.88
N GLY A 73 15.93 5.15 -6.71
CA GLY A 73 15.27 5.78 -5.56
C GLY A 73 15.93 5.48 -4.21
N GLY A 74 17.13 4.88 -4.23
CA GLY A 74 17.81 4.36 -3.04
C GLY A 74 17.27 3.01 -2.56
N TRP A 75 16.36 2.38 -3.32
CA TRP A 75 15.84 1.06 -3.01
C TRP A 75 16.75 -0.04 -3.53
N ILE A 76 16.86 -1.12 -2.75
CA ILE A 76 17.63 -2.31 -3.09
C ILE A 76 16.68 -3.51 -2.95
N ALA A 77 16.61 -4.33 -4.00
CA ALA A 77 15.90 -5.61 -3.97
C ALA A 77 16.92 -6.72 -3.71
N GLU A 78 16.70 -7.50 -2.67
CA GLU A 78 17.55 -8.65 -2.29
C GLU A 78 16.73 -9.92 -2.42
N VAL A 79 17.35 -10.98 -2.96
CA VAL A 79 16.79 -12.33 -2.93
C VAL A 79 17.54 -13.07 -1.84
N LYS A 80 16.84 -13.45 -0.78
CA LYS A 80 17.39 -14.26 0.30
C LYS A 80 16.90 -15.69 0.13
N ASP A 81 17.80 -16.66 0.31
CA ASP A 81 17.39 -18.06 0.40
C ASP A 81 16.52 -18.24 1.64
N MET A 82 15.36 -18.87 1.46
CA MET A 82 14.31 -18.98 2.47
C MET A 82 14.55 -20.12 3.47
N ASP A 83 15.78 -20.62 3.60
CA ASP A 83 16.10 -21.71 4.52
C ASP A 83 15.78 -21.34 6.00
N ASP A 84 15.72 -20.05 6.32
CA ASP A 84 15.33 -19.50 7.62
C ASP A 84 13.88 -18.96 7.68
N TRP A 85 13.06 -19.19 6.66
CA TRP A 85 11.67 -18.73 6.67
C TRP A 85 10.81 -19.59 7.60
N VAL A 86 10.65 -19.12 8.83
CA VAL A 86 9.65 -19.63 9.77
C VAL A 86 8.30 -19.01 9.38
N PRO A 87 7.26 -19.81 9.04
CA PRO A 87 5.91 -19.30 8.85
C PRO A 87 5.49 -18.52 10.09
N LEU A 88 5.06 -17.26 9.89
CA LEU A 88 4.53 -16.45 10.98
C LEU A 88 3.28 -17.15 11.52
N ASP A 89 3.26 -17.46 12.82
CA ASP A 89 2.06 -18.00 13.47
C ASP A 89 0.99 -16.89 13.48
N PRO A 90 -0.15 -17.07 12.79
CA PRO A 90 -1.22 -16.07 12.77
C PRO A 90 -1.70 -15.69 14.18
N LYS A 91 -1.55 -16.61 15.16
CA LYS A 91 -1.91 -16.39 16.56
C LYS A 91 -1.02 -15.37 17.26
N GLU A 92 0.27 -15.34 16.96
CA GLU A 92 1.22 -14.37 17.52
C GLU A 92 0.98 -12.95 16.99
N LEU A 93 0.43 -12.83 15.78
CA LEU A 93 0.03 -11.56 15.16
C LEU A 93 -1.37 -11.08 15.60
N GLY A 94 -2.02 -11.79 16.53
CA GLY A 94 -3.32 -11.42 17.07
C GLY A 94 -4.47 -11.60 16.07
N VAL A 95 -4.29 -12.45 15.04
CA VAL A 95 -5.40 -12.90 14.19
C VAL A 95 -6.19 -13.93 15.01
N PRO A 96 -7.44 -13.63 15.43
CA PRO A 96 -8.24 -14.60 16.16
C PRO A 96 -8.45 -15.84 15.30
N ASP A 97 -8.44 -17.03 15.90
CA ASP A 97 -8.90 -18.25 15.24
C ASP A 97 -10.28 -17.95 14.62
N GLU A 98 -10.50 -18.35 13.37
CA GLU A 98 -11.78 -18.22 12.68
C GLU A 98 -12.86 -18.90 13.51
N MET A 99 -13.48 -18.14 14.41
CA MET A 99 -14.67 -18.58 15.10
C MET A 99 -15.72 -18.78 14.01
N GLU A 100 -16.37 -19.94 14.01
CA GLU A 100 -17.53 -20.25 13.19
C GLU A 100 -18.37 -18.99 12.99
N ASP A 101 -18.46 -18.57 11.73
CA ASP A 101 -19.10 -17.35 11.29
C ASP A 101 -20.57 -17.35 11.72
N LYS A 102 -20.81 -16.88 12.95
CA LYS A 102 -22.06 -16.23 13.31
C LYS A 102 -21.95 -14.82 12.76
N SER A 103 -22.07 -14.71 11.44
CA SER A 103 -22.38 -13.49 10.69
C SER A 103 -23.74 -12.96 11.15
N ARG A 104 -23.83 -12.57 12.42
CA ARG A 104 -24.87 -11.71 12.92
C ARG A 104 -24.53 -10.33 12.41
N ASP A 105 -25.08 -10.03 11.23
CA ASP A 105 -25.33 -8.70 10.70
C ASP A 105 -24.30 -7.63 11.09
N ILE A 106 -23.03 -7.86 10.71
CA ILE A 106 -21.99 -6.84 10.74
C ILE A 106 -22.47 -5.60 9.95
N ALA A 107 -23.26 -5.80 8.90
CA ALA A 107 -23.90 -4.72 8.16
C ALA A 107 -24.87 -3.89 9.04
N GLU A 108 -25.78 -4.53 9.79
CA GLU A 108 -26.82 -3.79 10.53
C GLU A 108 -26.25 -2.96 11.69
N HIS A 109 -25.26 -3.46 12.43
CA HIS A 109 -24.70 -2.67 13.54
C HIS A 109 -23.91 -1.45 13.04
N ILE A 110 -23.22 -1.57 11.90
CA ILE A 110 -22.52 -0.47 11.24
C ILE A 110 -23.53 0.54 10.69
N LEU A 111 -24.55 0.06 9.97
CA LEU A 111 -25.62 0.91 9.43
C LEU A 111 -26.36 1.66 10.53
N LYS A 112 -26.70 0.98 11.63
CA LYS A 112 -27.37 1.60 12.77
C LYS A 112 -26.53 2.71 13.39
N ARG A 113 -25.22 2.47 13.56
CA ARG A 113 -24.29 3.49 14.06
C ARG A 113 -24.27 4.73 13.15
N TYR A 114 -24.24 4.54 11.83
CA TYR A 114 -24.28 5.67 10.89
C TYR A 114 -25.61 6.43 10.95
N TYR A 115 -26.74 5.74 11.08
CA TYR A 115 -28.04 6.40 11.23
C TYR A 115 -28.14 7.20 12.54
N ASP A 116 -27.58 6.69 13.64
CA ASP A 116 -27.55 7.38 14.92
C ASP A 116 -26.63 8.63 14.89
N GLU A 117 -25.47 8.54 14.23
CA GLU A 117 -24.53 9.65 14.02
C GLU A 117 -25.14 10.74 13.12
N ASP A 118 -25.85 10.37 12.04
CA ASP A 118 -26.56 11.32 11.15
C ASP A 118 -27.72 12.01 11.87
N ALA A 119 -28.46 11.28 12.70
CA ALA A 119 -29.55 11.85 13.50
C ALA A 119 -29.03 12.90 14.50
N GLN A 120 -27.87 12.64 15.12
CA GLN A 120 -27.19 13.62 15.98
C GLN A 120 -26.74 14.85 15.19
N TYR A 121 -26.09 14.66 14.04
CA TYR A 121 -25.64 15.76 13.19
C TYR A 121 -26.80 16.67 12.76
N LEU A 122 -27.93 16.09 12.36
CA LEU A 122 -29.13 16.85 11.97
C LEU A 122 -29.77 17.57 13.17
N ALA A 123 -29.73 16.98 14.36
CA ALA A 123 -30.22 17.63 15.57
C ALA A 123 -29.35 18.84 15.94
N ASP A 124 -28.02 18.69 15.88
CA ASP A 124 -27.06 19.75 16.16
C ASP A 124 -27.14 20.87 15.11
N PHE A 125 -27.31 20.52 13.84
CA PHE A 125 -27.50 21.49 12.75
C PHE A 125 -28.80 22.29 12.94
N LYS A 126 -29.90 21.63 13.30
CA LYS A 126 -31.18 22.31 13.59
C LYS A 126 -31.07 23.20 14.83
N ALA A 127 -30.40 22.74 15.88
CA ALA A 127 -30.15 23.52 17.09
C ALA A 127 -29.26 24.75 16.81
N GLY A 128 -28.24 24.62 15.96
CA GLY A 128 -27.40 25.72 15.51
C GLY A 128 -28.16 26.72 14.61
N SER A 129 -29.03 26.23 13.73
CA SER A 129 -29.85 27.09 12.85
C SER A 129 -30.96 27.85 13.60
N ALA A 130 -31.37 27.38 14.78
CA ALA A 130 -32.34 28.05 15.64
C ALA A 130 -31.69 29.08 16.58
N ALA A 131 -30.36 29.14 16.65
CA ALA A 131 -29.59 29.99 17.57
C ALA A 131 -29.12 31.33 16.97
N GLU A 132 -29.44 31.63 15.72
CA GLU A 132 -29.28 32.98 15.15
C GLU A 132 -30.62 33.73 15.09
N PRO A 133 -31.00 34.47 16.15
CA PRO A 133 -31.97 35.54 16.02
C PRO A 133 -31.29 36.72 15.33
N ASN A 134 -31.79 37.10 14.15
CA ASN A 134 -31.59 38.45 13.62
C ASN A 134 -32.14 39.45 14.63
N THR A 135 -31.25 40.11 15.38
CA THR A 135 -31.24 41.54 15.77
C THR A 135 -30.09 41.82 16.71
#